data_AF-A0A942P4Q5-F1
#
_entry.id   AF-A0A942P4Q5-F1
#
_cell.length_a   1.000
_cell.length_b   1.000
_cell.length_c   1.000
_cell.angle_alpha   90.00
_cell.angle_beta   90.00
_cell.angle_gamma   90.00
#
_symmetry.space_group_name_H-M   'P 1'
#
loop_
_entity.id
_entity.type
_entity.pdbx_description
1 polymer ?
#
loop_
_entity_poly.entity_id
_entity_poly.type
_entity_poly.pdbx_seq_one_letter_code
_entity_poly.pdbx_strand_id
1 'polypeptide(L)'
;MQKGGCTACHAIPGVAGAGTIGPDLSEIGAVLKTRIESGQYSGSAQSVETYLLESIQEPDAFIAPDCPTGPCGAGMMPASLAQAFSANELEAVIKYLAALPGGAAATSAVSGAGAPASAAPSGEGLLMGEEFEWARQTFFERCAGCHGTLRKGATGPGLTPDLTQPKGTVGLAAIIFNGTTRGMPDWGKQGVFTQEQTE
;
A
#
# COMPACT_ATOMS: atom_id res chain seq x y z
N MET A 1 17.39 -6.06 -10.76
CA MET A 1 17.18 -7.16 -9.80
C MET A 1 15.72 -7.13 -9.39
N GLN A 2 14.95 -8.14 -9.79
CA GLN A 2 13.48 -8.20 -9.68
C GLN A 2 13.06 -8.40 -8.22
N LYS A 3 13.06 -7.34 -7.42
CA LYS A 3 12.63 -7.39 -6.02
C LYS A 3 11.11 -7.44 -5.98
N GLY A 4 10.56 -8.62 -5.62
CA GLY A 4 9.13 -8.84 -5.43
C GLY A 4 8.51 -9.79 -6.46
N GLY A 5 8.94 -11.06 -6.46
CA GLY A 5 8.33 -12.13 -7.26
C GLY A 5 7.04 -12.70 -6.67
N CYS A 6 6.45 -12.05 -5.66
CA CYS A 6 5.29 -12.56 -4.92
C CYS A 6 4.12 -12.87 -5.87
N THR A 7 3.90 -12.01 -6.87
CA THR A 7 2.80 -12.17 -7.84
C THR A 7 3.02 -13.25 -8.90
N ALA A 8 4.23 -13.81 -8.98
CA ALA A 8 4.47 -15.00 -9.78
C ALA A 8 3.75 -16.22 -9.18
N CYS A 9 3.61 -16.26 -7.85
CA CYS A 9 2.97 -17.36 -7.15
C CYS A 9 1.62 -16.98 -6.56
N HIS A 10 1.46 -15.80 -5.96
CA HIS A 10 0.28 -15.38 -5.20
C HIS A 10 -0.59 -14.38 -5.96
N ALA A 11 -1.89 -14.51 -5.85
CA ALA A 11 -2.82 -13.45 -6.23
C ALA A 11 -2.78 -12.34 -5.16
N ILE A 12 -2.56 -11.10 -5.59
CA ILE A 12 -2.45 -9.92 -4.71
C ILE A 12 -3.24 -8.77 -5.34
N PRO A 13 -4.27 -8.22 -4.67
CA PRO A 13 -5.07 -7.13 -5.21
C PRO A 13 -4.23 -5.90 -5.55
N GLY A 14 -4.41 -5.34 -6.75
CA GLY A 14 -3.69 -4.11 -7.15
C GLY A 14 -2.24 -4.33 -7.60
N VAL A 15 -1.76 -5.58 -7.68
CA VAL A 15 -0.44 -5.91 -8.24
C VAL A 15 -0.58 -6.93 -9.37
N ALA A 16 -0.03 -6.62 -10.54
CA ALA A 16 -0.12 -7.50 -11.70
C ALA A 16 0.70 -8.78 -11.51
N GLY A 17 0.07 -9.93 -11.81
CA GLY A 17 0.71 -11.24 -11.90
C GLY A 17 -0.31 -12.36 -11.98
N ALA A 18 0.14 -13.57 -12.31
CA ALA A 18 -0.74 -14.71 -12.52
C ALA A 18 -1.29 -15.28 -11.20
N GLY A 19 -0.46 -15.32 -10.15
CA GLY A 19 -0.90 -15.74 -8.82
C GLY A 19 -1.50 -17.15 -8.72
N THR A 20 -1.04 -18.09 -9.55
CA THR A 20 -1.67 -19.41 -9.73
C THR A 20 -0.96 -20.57 -8.99
N ILE A 21 0.02 -20.29 -8.13
CA ILE A 21 0.86 -21.33 -7.51
C ILE A 21 0.64 -21.38 -5.99
N GLY A 22 0.69 -20.22 -5.34
CA GLY A 22 0.51 -20.04 -3.90
C GLY A 22 -0.95 -19.76 -3.53
N PRO A 23 -1.25 -19.67 -2.22
CA PRO A 23 -2.56 -19.25 -1.74
C PRO A 23 -2.86 -17.82 -2.17
N ASP A 24 -4.15 -17.53 -2.33
CA ASP A 24 -4.64 -16.17 -2.58
C ASP A 24 -4.41 -15.30 -1.33
N LEU A 25 -3.75 -14.16 -1.51
CA LEU A 25 -3.44 -13.23 -0.42
C LEU A 25 -4.45 -12.09 -0.31
N SER A 26 -5.48 -12.06 -1.16
CA SER A 26 -6.46 -10.97 -1.21
C SER A 26 -7.15 -10.73 0.12
N GLU A 27 -7.38 -11.79 0.89
CA GLU A 27 -8.04 -11.74 2.20
C GLU A 27 -7.09 -12.08 3.37
N ILE A 28 -5.77 -12.05 3.15
CA ILE A 28 -4.78 -12.57 4.10
C ILE A 28 -4.84 -11.87 5.47
N GLY A 29 -5.36 -10.64 5.51
CA GLY A 29 -5.60 -9.89 6.73
C GLY A 29 -6.64 -10.52 7.67
N ALA A 30 -7.61 -11.29 7.15
CA ALA A 30 -8.59 -12.02 7.97
C ALA A 30 -8.15 -13.45 8.27
N VAL A 31 -7.33 -14.02 7.39
CA VAL A 31 -7.08 -15.46 7.32
C VAL A 31 -6.50 -16.02 8.61
N LEU A 32 -5.58 -15.31 9.27
CA LEU A 32 -5.00 -15.78 10.54
C LEU A 32 -6.09 -16.02 11.59
N LYS A 33 -7.04 -15.09 11.74
CA LYS A 33 -8.10 -15.19 12.74
C LYS A 33 -8.89 -16.48 12.55
N THR A 34 -9.31 -16.75 11.31
CA THR A 34 -10.03 -17.98 10.98
C THR A 34 -9.19 -19.24 11.24
N ARG A 35 -7.88 -19.22 10.96
CA ARG A 35 -6.98 -20.37 11.19
C ARG A 35 -6.75 -20.64 12.68
N ILE A 36 -6.65 -19.60 13.52
CA ILE A 36 -6.57 -19.74 14.97
C ILE A 36 -7.89 -20.25 15.53
N GLU A 37 -9.03 -19.65 15.15
CA GLU A 37 -10.36 -20.04 15.64
C GLU A 37 -10.73 -21.48 15.26
N SER A 38 -10.29 -21.95 14.09
CA SER A 38 -10.49 -23.33 13.64
C SER A 38 -9.48 -24.34 14.18
N GLY A 39 -8.45 -23.88 14.92
CA GLY A 39 -7.37 -24.73 15.43
C GLY A 39 -6.45 -25.30 14.35
N GLN A 40 -6.49 -24.77 13.13
CA GLN A 40 -5.67 -25.23 12.00
C GLN A 40 -4.28 -24.61 12.01
N TYR A 41 -4.09 -23.47 12.68
CA TYR A 41 -2.78 -22.81 12.74
C TYR A 41 -1.84 -23.51 13.73
N SER A 42 -0.71 -24.02 13.22
CA SER A 42 0.32 -24.70 14.01
C SER A 42 1.57 -23.84 14.29
N GLY A 43 1.59 -22.60 13.79
CA GLY A 43 2.69 -21.66 13.99
C GLY A 43 2.60 -20.92 15.32
N SER A 44 3.45 -19.89 15.49
CA SER A 44 3.63 -19.17 16.75
C SER A 44 3.02 -17.76 16.78
N ALA A 45 2.58 -17.25 15.62
CA ALA A 45 2.08 -15.89 15.49
C ALA A 45 0.74 -15.66 16.22
N GLN A 46 0.58 -14.45 16.72
CA GLN A 46 -0.62 -14.01 17.45
C GLN A 46 -1.29 -12.80 16.80
N SER A 47 -0.67 -12.24 15.75
CA SER A 47 -1.18 -11.12 14.96
C SER A 47 -0.95 -11.36 13.47
N VAL A 48 -1.71 -10.66 12.62
CA VAL A 48 -1.59 -10.78 11.16
C VAL A 48 -0.18 -10.45 10.69
N GLU A 49 0.45 -9.42 11.25
CA GLU A 49 1.79 -8.98 10.90
C GLU A 49 2.84 -10.01 11.30
N THR A 50 2.73 -10.59 12.50
CA THR A 50 3.65 -11.64 12.97
C THR A 50 3.47 -12.93 12.18
N TYR A 51 2.24 -13.23 11.74
CA TYR A 51 1.93 -14.36 10.88
C TYR A 51 2.51 -14.20 9.48
N LEU A 52 2.36 -13.02 8.88
CA LEU A 52 2.96 -12.70 7.58
C LEU A 52 4.50 -12.73 7.67
N LEU A 53 5.06 -12.24 8.76
CA LEU A 53 6.50 -12.29 9.02
C LEU A 53 7.00 -13.73 9.15
N GLU A 54 6.32 -14.57 9.93
CA GLU A 54 6.62 -16.00 10.07
C GLU A 54 6.49 -16.72 8.72
N SER A 55 5.42 -16.46 7.97
CA SER A 55 5.20 -17.05 6.64
C SER A 55 6.31 -16.69 5.64
N ILE A 56 6.95 -15.52 5.78
CA ILE A 56 8.02 -15.09 4.87
C ILE A 56 9.41 -15.58 5.32
N GLN A 57 9.68 -15.61 6.62
CA GLN A 57 10.98 -16.04 7.15
C GLN A 57 11.09 -17.55 7.34
N GLU A 58 9.98 -18.17 7.74
CA GLU A 58 9.85 -19.58 8.11
C GLU A 58 8.62 -20.21 7.43
N PRO A 59 8.54 -20.22 6.09
CA PRO A 59 7.35 -20.64 5.34
C PRO A 59 6.90 -22.08 5.63
N ASP A 60 7.82 -22.95 6.05
CA ASP A 60 7.51 -24.34 6.38
C ASP A 60 7.06 -24.53 7.85
N ALA A 61 7.10 -23.49 8.70
CA ALA A 61 6.59 -23.55 10.07
C ALA A 61 5.07 -23.76 10.09
N PHE A 62 4.38 -23.26 9.08
CA PHE A 62 2.98 -23.55 8.84
C PHE A 62 2.67 -23.55 7.34
N ILE A 63 2.40 -24.75 6.82
CA ILE A 63 2.05 -24.95 5.43
C ILE A 63 0.59 -24.54 5.19
N ALA A 64 0.39 -23.52 4.37
CA ALA A 64 -0.93 -23.04 4.02
C ALA A 64 -1.77 -24.16 3.33
N PRO A 65 -2.99 -24.46 3.80
CA PRO A 65 -3.80 -25.56 3.28
C PRO A 65 -4.54 -25.24 1.95
N ASP A 66 -4.49 -23.99 1.52
CA ASP A 66 -5.37 -23.34 0.56
C ASP A 66 -4.63 -22.86 -0.71
N CYS A 67 -3.63 -23.62 -1.17
CA CYS A 67 -3.09 -23.48 -2.51
C CYS A 67 -4.09 -24.01 -3.58
N PRO A 68 -3.98 -23.62 -4.87
CA PRO A 68 -4.94 -23.99 -5.91
C PRO A 68 -5.14 -25.50 -6.12
N THR A 69 -4.15 -26.31 -5.78
CA THR A 69 -4.19 -27.78 -5.91
C THR A 69 -4.28 -28.51 -4.56
N GLY A 70 -4.66 -27.83 -3.48
CA GLY A 70 -4.70 -28.36 -2.11
C GLY A 70 -3.67 -27.70 -1.19
N PRO A 71 -3.17 -28.36 -0.14
CA PRO A 71 -2.11 -27.81 0.70
C PRO A 71 -0.86 -27.46 -0.12
N CYS A 72 -0.22 -26.36 0.25
CA CYS A 72 1.01 -25.93 -0.41
C CYS A 72 2.14 -26.95 -0.19
N GLY A 73 3.11 -26.97 -1.11
CA GLY A 73 4.28 -27.84 -0.97
C GLY A 73 5.32 -27.23 -0.02
N ALA A 74 5.94 -28.05 0.83
CA ALA A 74 7.10 -27.64 1.60
C ALA A 74 8.21 -27.11 0.67
N GLY A 75 8.81 -25.98 1.03
CA GLY A 75 9.84 -25.30 0.23
C GLY A 75 9.34 -24.62 -1.06
N MET A 76 8.03 -24.65 -1.34
CA MET A 76 7.45 -23.91 -2.48
C MET A 76 7.64 -22.40 -2.33
N MET A 77 7.53 -21.91 -1.09
CA MET A 77 7.96 -20.57 -0.71
C MET A 77 9.39 -20.69 -0.14
N PRO A 78 10.42 -20.13 -0.81
CA PRO A 78 11.79 -20.30 -0.36
C PRO A 78 12.05 -19.58 0.97
N ALA A 79 12.66 -20.26 1.95
CA ALA A 79 13.06 -19.63 3.22
C ALA A 79 14.10 -18.49 3.04
N SER A 80 14.81 -18.47 1.90
CA SER A 80 15.70 -17.37 1.53
C SER A 80 14.98 -16.12 1.01
N LEU A 81 13.66 -16.18 0.79
CA LEU A 81 12.90 -15.06 0.24
C LEU A 81 13.00 -13.81 1.11
N ALA A 82 12.96 -13.95 2.44
CA ALA A 82 13.14 -12.83 3.36
C ALA A 82 14.46 -12.08 3.13
N GLN A 83 15.51 -12.78 2.69
CA GLN A 83 16.84 -12.22 2.45
C GLN A 83 16.90 -11.39 1.14
N ALA A 84 15.90 -11.52 0.27
CA ALA A 84 15.78 -10.70 -0.94
C ALA A 84 15.32 -9.27 -0.63
N PHE A 85 14.85 -9.01 0.59
CA PHE A 85 14.37 -7.72 1.08
C PHE A 85 15.30 -7.16 2.15
N SER A 86 15.48 -5.84 2.18
CA SER A 86 15.95 -5.15 3.37
C SER A 86 14.87 -5.17 4.46
N ALA A 87 15.25 -4.91 5.72
CA ALA A 87 14.30 -4.87 6.83
C ALA A 87 13.12 -3.91 6.58
N ASN A 88 13.40 -2.72 6.04
CA ASN A 88 12.37 -1.74 5.71
C ASN A 88 11.47 -2.17 4.55
N GLU A 89 12.03 -2.86 3.55
CA GLU A 89 11.25 -3.40 2.42
C GLU A 89 10.33 -4.53 2.89
N LEU A 90 10.83 -5.43 3.74
CA LEU A 90 10.05 -6.52 4.31
C LEU A 90 8.91 -5.98 5.18
N GLU A 91 9.20 -4.99 6.04
CA GLU A 91 8.19 -4.33 6.87
C GLU A 91 7.10 -3.66 6.02
N ALA A 92 7.48 -2.99 4.93
CA ALA A 92 6.53 -2.37 4.01
C ALA A 92 5.63 -3.40 3.31
N VAL A 93 6.18 -4.55 2.90
CA VAL A 93 5.41 -5.66 2.33
C VAL A 93 4.42 -6.23 3.36
N ILE A 94 4.87 -6.48 4.59
CA ILE A 94 4.01 -6.99 5.67
C ILE A 94 2.86 -6.03 5.95
N LYS A 95 3.15 -4.74 6.09
CA LYS A 95 2.13 -3.71 6.32
C LYS A 95 1.12 -3.63 5.18
N TYR A 96 1.59 -3.74 3.94
CA TYR A 96 0.71 -3.74 2.78
C TYR A 96 -0.23 -4.96 2.79
N LEU A 97 0.32 -6.16 3.00
CA LEU A 97 -0.46 -7.40 3.06
C LEU A 97 -1.44 -7.43 4.24
N ALA A 98 -1.03 -6.92 5.41
CA ALA A 98 -1.89 -6.81 6.58
C ALA A 98 -3.07 -5.85 6.37
N ALA A 99 -2.91 -4.86 5.48
CA ALA A 99 -3.94 -3.87 5.16
C ALA A 99 -4.90 -4.29 4.04
N LEU A 100 -4.71 -5.47 3.42
CA LEU A 100 -5.65 -6.01 2.45
C LEU A 100 -7.02 -6.35 3.11
N PRO A 101 -8.13 -6.35 2.34
CA PRO A 101 -9.46 -6.69 2.88
C PRO A 101 -9.44 -8.02 3.67
N GLY A 102 -10.33 -8.11 4.65
CA GLY A 102 -10.26 -9.11 5.72
C GLY A 102 -9.39 -8.68 6.92
N GLY A 103 -8.41 -7.79 6.74
CA GLY A 103 -7.63 -7.17 7.82
C GLY A 103 -8.26 -5.89 8.36
N ALA A 104 -9.48 -5.94 8.89
CA ALA A 104 -10.10 -4.75 9.47
C ALA A 104 -9.56 -4.47 10.90
N ALA A 105 -8.41 -3.80 10.95
CA ALA A 105 -8.20 -2.64 11.81
C ALA A 105 -7.05 -1.78 11.24
N ALA A 106 -7.33 -1.05 10.17
CA ALA A 106 -6.59 0.18 9.87
C ALA A 106 -6.99 1.26 10.87
N THR A 107 -6.64 1.08 12.14
CA THR A 107 -6.30 2.18 13.03
C THR A 107 -4.79 2.21 13.18
N SER A 108 -4.16 3.06 12.41
CA SER A 108 -2.90 3.71 12.77
C SER A 108 -2.98 5.08 12.09
N ALA A 109 -3.45 6.14 12.75
CA ALA A 109 -2.87 6.62 14.01
C ALA A 109 -1.37 6.30 14.06
N VAL A 110 -0.62 6.92 13.14
CA VAL A 110 0.73 7.33 13.49
C VAL A 110 0.59 8.44 14.55
N SER A 111 0.32 8.04 15.79
CA SER A 111 0.73 8.84 16.94
C SER A 111 2.24 8.69 17.06
N GLY A 112 2.95 9.45 16.23
CA GLY A 112 4.28 9.91 16.59
C GLY A 112 4.13 10.88 17.75
N ALA A 113 4.06 10.37 18.98
CA ALA A 113 4.24 11.19 20.17
C ALA A 113 5.75 11.40 20.39
N GLY A 114 6.27 12.40 19.69
CA GLY A 114 7.40 13.22 20.07
C GLY A 114 7.04 14.66 19.73
N ALA A 115 6.25 15.30 20.59
CA ALA A 115 5.70 16.65 20.42
C ALA A 115 6.80 17.73 20.53
N PRO A 116 6.57 19.02 20.15
CA PRO A 116 5.46 19.79 20.69
C PRO A 116 4.54 20.39 19.63
N ALA A 117 3.33 20.65 20.11
CA ALA A 117 2.40 21.65 19.62
C ALA A 117 3.06 22.76 18.78
N SER A 118 2.61 22.88 17.53
CA SER A 118 2.52 24.16 16.87
C SER A 118 1.29 24.15 15.98
N ALA A 119 0.28 24.87 16.46
CA ALA A 119 -0.85 25.45 15.76
C ALA A 119 -1.28 24.75 14.46
N ALA A 120 -2.38 24.00 14.53
CA ALA A 120 -3.28 23.96 13.39
C ALA A 120 -3.71 25.41 13.09
N PRO A 121 -3.60 25.90 11.84
CA PRO A 121 -4.50 26.96 11.45
C PRO A 121 -5.87 26.31 11.27
N SER A 122 -6.83 26.75 12.07
CA SER A 122 -8.24 26.62 11.74
C SER A 122 -8.44 27.21 10.34
N GLY A 123 -8.85 26.38 9.40
CA GLY A 123 -9.14 26.76 8.03
C GLY A 123 -10.30 25.93 7.54
N GLU A 124 -11.44 26.60 7.37
CA GLU A 124 -12.60 26.16 6.61
C GLU A 124 -12.16 25.45 5.31
N GLY A 125 -12.60 24.19 5.10
CA GLY A 125 -12.44 23.48 3.82
C GLY A 125 -11.33 22.43 3.72
N LEU A 126 -10.85 21.84 4.81
CA LEU A 126 -10.08 20.59 4.69
C LEU A 126 -11.03 19.46 4.28
N LEU A 127 -10.73 18.80 3.16
CA LEU A 127 -11.43 17.60 2.72
C LEU A 127 -11.43 16.61 3.88
N MET A 128 -12.62 16.20 4.33
CA MET A 128 -12.82 15.21 5.40
C MET A 128 -13.87 14.22 4.91
N GLY A 129 -13.63 12.92 5.14
CA GLY A 129 -14.51 11.85 4.64
C GLY A 129 -14.12 11.36 3.25
N GLU A 130 -15.11 10.94 2.46
CA GLU A 130 -14.93 10.24 1.18
C GLU A 130 -14.06 11.01 0.18
N GLU A 131 -14.17 12.34 0.14
CA GLU A 131 -13.38 13.19 -0.75
C GLU A 131 -11.88 13.18 -0.39
N PHE A 132 -11.55 13.12 0.90
CA PHE A 132 -10.17 12.98 1.36
C PHE A 132 -9.60 11.59 1.04
N GLU A 133 -10.41 10.54 1.20
CA GLU A 133 -10.00 9.18 0.88
C GLU A 133 -9.76 9.00 -0.61
N TRP A 134 -10.65 9.53 -1.46
CA TRP A 134 -10.48 9.56 -2.90
C TRP A 134 -9.22 10.34 -3.31
N ALA A 135 -9.01 11.54 -2.76
CA ALA A 135 -7.83 12.36 -3.07
C ALA A 135 -6.53 11.67 -2.62
N ARG A 136 -6.54 11.05 -1.44
CA ARG A 136 -5.41 10.26 -0.90
C ARG A 136 -5.10 9.08 -1.82
N GLN A 137 -6.11 8.29 -2.19
CA GLN A 137 -5.94 7.13 -3.04
C GLN A 137 -5.41 7.53 -4.42
N THR A 138 -6.03 8.54 -5.03
CA THR A 138 -5.63 9.12 -6.32
C THR A 138 -4.18 9.60 -6.30
N PHE A 139 -3.75 10.26 -5.21
CA PHE A 139 -2.36 10.67 -5.06
C PHE A 139 -1.40 9.48 -5.11
N PHE A 140 -1.70 8.38 -4.42
CA PHE A 140 -0.82 7.20 -4.43
C PHE A 140 -0.79 6.48 -5.77
N GLU A 141 -1.94 6.38 -6.44
CA GLU A 141 -2.05 5.69 -7.73
C GLU A 141 -1.43 6.47 -8.89
N ARG A 142 -1.52 7.81 -8.87
CA ARG A 142 -1.21 8.63 -10.05
C ARG A 142 -0.08 9.64 -9.84
N CYS A 143 0.16 10.09 -8.61
CA CYS A 143 1.08 11.20 -8.34
C CYS A 143 2.37 10.74 -7.66
N ALA A 144 2.27 9.79 -6.73
CA ALA A 144 3.38 9.37 -5.88
C ALA A 144 4.53 8.72 -6.65
N GLY A 145 4.25 8.10 -7.80
CA GLY A 145 5.27 7.51 -8.67
C GLY A 145 6.32 8.52 -9.15
N CYS A 146 5.92 9.78 -9.40
CA CYS A 146 6.83 10.84 -9.84
C CYS A 146 7.19 11.83 -8.73
N HIS A 147 6.25 12.17 -7.85
CA HIS A 147 6.42 13.18 -6.81
C HIS A 147 6.87 12.61 -5.46
N GLY A 148 6.97 11.28 -5.35
CA GLY A 148 7.35 10.55 -4.15
C GLY A 148 6.18 10.40 -3.17
N THR A 149 6.17 9.29 -2.42
CA THR A 149 5.14 8.99 -1.40
C THR A 149 5.09 10.03 -0.29
N LEU A 150 6.24 10.61 0.06
CA LEU A 150 6.36 11.70 1.03
C LEU A 150 6.26 13.10 0.38
N ARG A 151 5.90 13.19 -0.91
CA ARG A 151 5.80 14.45 -1.66
C ARG A 151 7.10 15.25 -1.76
N LYS A 152 8.24 14.66 -1.42
CA LYS A 152 9.55 15.34 -1.46
C LYS A 152 10.14 15.44 -2.88
N GLY A 153 9.45 14.91 -3.88
CA GLY A 153 9.92 14.81 -5.25
C GLY A 153 10.72 13.54 -5.50
N ALA A 154 10.81 13.16 -6.77
CA ALA A 154 11.69 12.12 -7.29
C ALA A 154 12.05 12.46 -8.74
N THR A 155 11.20 12.06 -9.68
CA THR A 155 11.28 12.50 -11.09
C THR A 155 10.58 13.84 -11.29
N GLY A 156 9.46 14.06 -10.59
CA GLY A 156 8.74 15.32 -10.52
C GLY A 156 9.16 16.19 -9.32
N PRO A 157 8.79 17.49 -9.31
CA PRO A 157 9.09 18.39 -8.20
C PRO A 157 8.41 17.95 -6.90
N GLY A 158 8.89 18.45 -5.76
CA GLY A 158 8.19 18.28 -4.49
C GLY A 158 6.80 18.91 -4.51
N LEU A 159 5.87 18.27 -3.81
CA LEU A 159 4.50 18.74 -3.56
C LEU A 159 4.30 19.09 -2.08
N THR A 160 5.36 19.54 -1.43
CA THR A 160 5.33 20.02 -0.04
C THR A 160 4.63 21.38 0.04
N PRO A 161 4.02 21.72 1.19
CA PRO A 161 3.22 22.95 1.33
C PRO A 161 3.94 24.23 0.93
N ASP A 162 5.24 24.34 1.22
CA ASP A 162 6.09 25.48 0.84
C ASP A 162 6.18 25.69 -0.68
N LEU A 163 5.97 24.65 -1.49
CA LEU A 163 5.99 24.71 -2.95
C LEU A 163 4.59 24.83 -3.57
N THR A 164 3.58 24.26 -2.92
CA THR A 164 2.20 24.19 -3.45
C THR A 164 1.32 25.33 -3.00
N GLN A 165 1.44 25.79 -1.75
CA GLN A 165 0.66 26.93 -1.23
C GLN A 165 0.83 28.21 -2.06
N PRO A 166 2.04 28.60 -2.50
CA PRO A 166 2.21 29.80 -3.33
C PRO A 166 1.56 29.71 -4.72
N LYS A 167 1.26 28.49 -5.20
CA LYS A 167 0.58 28.27 -6.49
C LYS A 167 -0.93 28.42 -6.37
N GLY A 168 -1.48 28.19 -5.17
CA GLY A 168 -2.90 28.16 -4.90
C GLY A 168 -3.63 26.99 -5.57
N THR A 169 -4.85 26.69 -5.08
CA THR A 169 -5.68 25.58 -5.57
C THR A 169 -5.95 25.68 -7.08
N VAL A 170 -6.36 26.85 -7.57
CA VAL A 170 -6.65 27.08 -9.00
C VAL A 170 -5.42 26.80 -9.88
N GLY A 171 -4.23 27.23 -9.44
CA GLY A 171 -3.00 27.00 -10.18
C GLY A 171 -2.61 25.53 -10.21
N LEU A 172 -2.79 24.81 -9.10
CA LEU A 172 -2.54 23.38 -9.01
C LEU A 172 -3.54 22.57 -9.84
N ALA A 173 -4.83 22.90 -9.78
CA ALA A 173 -5.89 22.29 -10.57
C ALA A 173 -5.62 22.42 -12.07
N ALA A 174 -5.25 23.63 -12.52
CA ALA A 174 -4.89 23.87 -13.91
C ALA A 174 -3.69 23.02 -14.37
N ILE A 175 -2.68 22.82 -13.49
CA ILE A 175 -1.52 21.96 -13.77
C ILE A 175 -1.94 20.48 -13.86
N ILE A 176 -2.81 20.01 -12.97
CA ILE A 176 -3.30 18.62 -12.97
C ILE A 176 -4.16 18.35 -14.21
N PHE A 177 -5.04 19.29 -14.56
CA PHE A 177 -5.95 19.16 -15.69
C PHE A 177 -5.22 19.21 -17.04
N ASN A 178 -4.28 20.15 -17.20
CA ASN A 178 -3.60 20.41 -18.46
C ASN A 178 -2.23 19.75 -18.61
N GLY A 179 -1.70 19.15 -17.54
CA GLY A 179 -0.36 18.57 -17.52
C GLY A 179 0.74 19.63 -17.63
N THR A 180 1.97 19.16 -17.84
CA THR A 180 3.13 20.04 -18.09
C THR A 180 3.97 19.52 -19.25
N THR A 181 4.63 20.43 -19.95
CA THR A 181 5.56 20.11 -21.04
C THR A 181 6.77 19.27 -20.61
N ARG A 182 7.00 19.15 -19.30
CA ARG A 182 8.13 18.42 -18.72
C ARG A 182 7.78 16.99 -18.31
N GLY A 183 6.61 16.49 -18.69
CA GLY A 183 6.23 15.08 -18.55
C GLY A 183 5.13 14.78 -17.52
N MET A 184 4.47 15.80 -16.95
CA MET A 184 3.25 15.55 -16.15
C MET A 184 2.06 15.34 -17.11
N PRO A 185 1.34 14.20 -17.02
CA PRO A 185 0.20 13.94 -17.89
C PRO A 185 -0.93 14.96 -17.71
N ASP A 186 -1.68 15.22 -18.78
CA ASP A 186 -2.85 16.09 -18.81
C ASP A 186 -4.13 15.33 -18.48
N TRP A 187 -4.23 14.90 -17.21
CA TRP A 187 -5.27 13.99 -16.72
C TRP A 187 -6.70 14.44 -17.03
N GLY A 188 -6.95 15.75 -16.99
CA GLY A 188 -8.26 16.31 -17.35
C GLY A 188 -8.57 16.20 -18.84
N LYS A 189 -7.62 16.57 -19.69
CA LYS A 189 -7.77 16.49 -21.16
C LYS A 189 -7.84 15.06 -21.67
N GLN A 190 -7.20 14.12 -20.99
CA GLN A 190 -7.30 12.69 -21.27
C GLN A 190 -8.60 12.07 -20.77
N GLY A 191 -9.47 12.84 -20.10
CA GLY A 191 -10.75 12.36 -19.56
C GLY A 191 -10.60 11.47 -18.34
N VAL A 192 -9.43 11.47 -17.70
CA VAL A 192 -9.16 10.68 -16.49
C VAL A 192 -9.74 11.35 -15.26
N PHE A 193 -9.71 12.68 -15.21
CA PHE A 193 -10.38 13.48 -14.19
C PHE A 193 -11.37 14.45 -14.84
N THR A 194 -12.48 14.73 -14.16
CA THR A 194 -13.31 15.89 -14.47
C THR A 194 -12.64 17.18 -14.01
N GLN A 195 -13.15 18.34 -14.45
CA GLN A 195 -12.65 19.64 -13.99
C GLN A 195 -12.76 19.74 -12.46
N GLU A 196 -13.91 19.39 -11.91
CA GLU A 196 -14.18 19.40 -10.46
C GLU A 196 -13.25 18.47 -9.68
N GLN A 197 -12.87 17.32 -10.24
CA GLN A 197 -11.93 16.38 -9.60
C GLN A 197 -10.48 16.91 -9.52
N THR A 198 -10.15 17.96 -10.27
CA THR A 198 -8.83 18.58 -10.21
C THR A 198 -8.75 19.77 -9.28
N GLU A 199 -9.90 20.29 -8.83
CA GLU A 199 -10.05 21.45 -7.93
C GLU A 199 -9.95 21.04 -6.47
#